data_AF-A0A956IEQ1-F1
#
_entry.id   AF-A0A956IEQ1-F1
#
_cell.length_a   1.000
_cell.length_b   1.000
_cell.length_c   1.000
_cell.angle_alpha   90.00
_cell.angle_beta   90.00
_cell.angle_gamma   90.00
#
_symmetry.space_group_name_H-M   'P 1'
#
loop_
_entity.id
_entity.type
_entity.pdbx_description
1 polymer ?
#
loop_
_entity_poly.entity_id
_entity_poly.type
_entity_poly.pdbx_seq_one_letter_code
_entity_poly.pdbx_strand_id
1 'polypeptide(L)'
;DPFVDSDADGLDDNNGADDFVDVDLDGLDDRFEDNIVDANNDLEDDRYVDLASSYKFRTVQDYSIDITIVDDVVTGDTKTAFSTSCEGTGCPLEYGTSCVVRGEFEGVVIKDAQVDVALGAPANGIDDGGAGN
;
A
#
# COMPACT_ATOMS: atom_id res chain seq x y z
N ASP A 1 13.68 8.57 5.93
CA ASP A 1 14.99 9.23 6.05
C ASP A 1 16.00 8.18 6.45
N PRO A 2 17.20 8.06 5.83
CA PRO A 2 18.21 7.11 6.29
C PRO A 2 18.96 7.55 7.56
N PHE A 3 18.86 8.80 8.00
CA PHE A 3 19.45 9.30 9.25
C PHE A 3 18.33 9.85 10.14
N VAL A 4 18.24 9.36 11.38
CA VAL A 4 17.30 9.86 12.38
C VAL A 4 18.11 10.18 13.63
N ASP A 5 17.98 11.40 14.11
CA ASP A 5 18.74 12.03 15.20
C ASP A 5 17.71 12.85 15.97
N SER A 6 16.96 12.18 16.83
CA SER A 6 15.73 12.73 17.40
C SER A 6 16.01 13.82 18.45
N ASP A 7 17.08 13.66 19.22
CA ASP A 7 17.52 14.62 20.25
C ASP A 7 18.55 15.65 19.73
N ALA A 8 18.94 15.51 18.45
CA ALA A 8 19.83 16.41 17.73
C ALA A 8 21.26 16.48 18.30
N ASP A 9 21.75 15.38 18.88
CA ASP A 9 23.12 15.26 19.40
C ASP A 9 24.16 14.92 18.31
N GLY A 10 23.68 14.55 17.11
CA GLY A 10 24.48 14.23 15.94
C GLY A 10 24.83 12.75 15.78
N LEU A 11 24.25 11.87 16.60
CA LEU A 11 24.29 10.42 16.47
C LEU A 11 23.02 9.91 15.75
N ASP A 12 23.06 8.66 15.29
CA ASP A 12 21.94 8.07 14.52
C ASP A 12 21.22 7.02 15.38
N ASP A 13 19.95 7.30 15.68
CA ASP A 13 19.07 6.51 16.52
C ASP A 13 18.82 5.10 15.95
N ASN A 14 18.93 4.94 14.62
CA ASN A 14 18.54 3.71 13.93
C ASN A 14 19.62 2.62 13.85
N ASN A 15 20.88 2.96 14.14
CA ASN A 15 22.01 2.06 13.92
C ASN A 15 22.75 1.68 15.21
N GLY A 16 22.23 2.10 16.37
CA GLY A 16 22.84 1.87 17.68
C GLY A 16 24.15 2.64 17.89
N ALA A 17 24.42 3.68 17.09
CA ALA A 17 25.48 4.65 17.37
C ALA A 17 25.08 5.61 18.49
N ASP A 18 23.78 5.85 18.64
CA ASP A 18 23.24 6.57 19.77
C ASP A 18 22.85 5.62 20.91
N ASP A 19 23.57 5.73 22.03
CA ASP A 19 23.35 4.95 23.24
C ASP A 19 22.25 5.56 24.13
N PHE A 20 21.79 6.79 23.88
CA PHE A 20 20.84 7.50 24.73
C PHE A 20 20.06 8.58 23.96
N VAL A 21 18.76 8.35 23.73
CA VAL A 21 17.85 9.33 23.11
C VAL A 21 17.01 9.99 24.21
N ASP A 22 17.11 11.31 24.35
CA ASP A 22 16.38 12.11 25.36
C ASP A 22 15.96 13.45 24.75
N VAL A 23 14.82 13.46 24.06
CA VAL A 23 14.36 14.59 23.24
C VAL A 23 13.82 15.74 24.11
N ASP A 24 13.23 15.43 25.27
CA ASP A 24 12.64 16.43 26.17
C ASP A 24 13.56 16.85 27.33
N LEU A 25 14.74 16.23 27.42
CA LEU A 25 15.82 16.53 28.36
C LEU A 25 15.43 16.28 29.82
N ASP A 26 14.56 15.30 30.08
CA ASP A 26 14.16 14.90 31.42
C ASP A 26 15.15 13.93 32.11
N GLY A 27 16.11 13.41 31.33
CA GLY A 27 17.18 12.52 31.77
C GLY A 27 16.81 11.03 31.77
N LEU A 28 15.70 10.66 31.13
CA LEU A 28 15.31 9.29 30.85
C LEU A 28 15.46 8.99 29.36
N ASP A 29 15.70 7.72 29.03
CA ASP A 29 15.80 7.28 27.63
C ASP A 29 14.39 7.09 27.03
N ASP A 30 14.05 7.88 26.01
CA ASP A 30 12.76 7.91 25.31
C ASP A 30 12.33 6.57 24.70
N ARG A 31 13.31 5.68 24.46
CA ARG A 31 13.08 4.39 23.81
C ARG A 31 12.55 3.34 24.78
N PHE A 32 12.91 3.41 26.07
CA PHE A 32 12.64 2.34 27.02
C PHE A 32 12.33 2.76 28.46
N GLU A 33 12.80 3.93 28.90
CA GLU A 33 12.73 4.38 30.30
C GLU A 33 11.67 5.46 30.53
N ASP A 34 11.40 6.27 29.51
CA ASP A 34 10.42 7.35 29.62
C ASP A 34 8.99 6.93 29.18
N ASN A 35 8.03 7.32 30.02
CA ASN A 35 6.61 7.07 29.83
C ASN A 35 5.89 8.18 29.04
N ILE A 36 6.44 9.39 28.94
CA ILE A 36 5.86 10.53 28.21
C ILE A 36 6.99 11.41 27.69
N VAL A 37 7.23 11.37 26.38
CA VAL A 37 8.21 12.24 25.74
C VAL A 37 7.49 13.54 25.37
N ASP A 38 7.74 14.63 26.08
CA ASP A 38 7.04 15.91 25.91
C ASP A 38 8.04 17.07 25.72
N ALA A 39 8.65 17.10 24.54
CA ALA A 39 9.72 18.03 24.21
C ALA A 39 9.24 19.48 24.14
N ASN A 40 7.95 19.68 23.91
CA ASN A 40 7.34 20.99 23.77
C ASN A 40 6.62 21.48 25.06
N ASN A 41 6.50 20.60 26.06
CA ASN A 41 5.90 20.81 27.37
C ASN A 41 4.41 21.20 27.30
N ASP A 42 3.63 20.51 26.46
CA ASP A 42 2.16 20.67 26.34
C ASP A 42 1.34 19.58 27.05
N LEU A 43 2.02 18.65 27.73
CA LEU A 43 1.48 17.50 28.45
C LEU A 43 0.93 16.39 27.53
N GLU A 44 1.24 16.43 26.23
CA GLU A 44 0.98 15.35 25.28
C GLU A 44 2.29 14.61 24.94
N ASP A 45 2.19 13.30 24.69
CA ASP A 45 3.34 12.48 24.32
C ASP A 45 3.63 12.66 22.82
N ASP A 46 4.73 13.36 22.50
CA ASP A 46 5.16 13.72 21.15
C ASP A 46 5.44 12.47 20.27
N ARG A 47 5.61 11.27 20.86
CA ARG A 47 5.71 10.01 20.10
C ARG A 47 4.39 9.65 19.41
N TYR A 48 3.27 10.17 19.90
CA TYR A 48 1.94 9.88 19.41
C TYR A 48 1.23 11.14 18.95
N VAL A 49 0.94 11.22 17.65
CA VAL A 49 0.05 12.26 17.13
C VAL A 49 -1.38 11.72 17.12
N ASP A 50 -2.23 12.25 18.00
CA ASP A 50 -3.66 12.02 17.93
C ASP A 50 -4.23 12.80 16.73
N LEU A 51 -4.47 12.07 15.64
CA LEU A 51 -5.18 12.62 14.50
C LEU A 51 -6.62 12.93 14.93
N ALA A 52 -6.97 14.22 14.97
CA ALA A 52 -8.33 14.65 15.23
C ALA A 52 -9.34 13.81 14.44
N SER A 53 -10.47 13.46 15.04
CA SER A 53 -11.51 12.60 14.42
C SER A 53 -12.08 13.12 13.08
N SER A 54 -11.67 14.32 12.65
CA SER A 54 -11.99 14.91 11.36
C SER A 54 -11.08 14.47 10.21
N TYR A 55 -9.99 13.73 10.45
CA TYR A 55 -9.11 13.22 9.39
C TYR A 55 -9.58 11.86 8.85
N LYS A 56 -9.61 11.74 7.52
CA LYS A 56 -9.88 10.50 6.82
C LYS A 56 -8.95 10.36 5.63
N PHE A 57 -8.01 9.43 5.75
CA PHE A 57 -7.11 9.05 4.67
C PHE A 57 -7.75 7.96 3.83
N ARG A 58 -7.66 8.10 2.50
CA ARG A 58 -8.16 7.13 1.54
C ARG A 58 -7.07 6.79 0.55
N THR A 59 -6.83 5.50 0.39
CA THR A 59 -5.96 4.95 -0.65
C THR A 59 -6.79 4.07 -1.55
N VAL A 60 -6.71 4.31 -2.85
CA VAL A 60 -7.32 3.47 -3.88
C VAL A 60 -6.22 2.92 -4.75
N GLN A 61 -6.24 1.61 -4.93
CA GLN A 61 -5.33 0.90 -5.79
C GLN A 61 -6.12 0.05 -6.76
N ASP A 62 -6.01 0.37 -8.05
CA ASP A 62 -6.67 -0.36 -9.13
C ASP A 62 -5.63 -1.13 -9.94
N TYR A 63 -5.87 -2.42 -10.11
CA TYR A 63 -5.05 -3.31 -10.93
C TYR A 63 -5.86 -3.79 -12.13
N SER A 64 -5.28 -3.68 -13.33
CA SER A 64 -5.83 -4.25 -14.55
C SER A 64 -4.73 -5.02 -15.26
N ILE A 65 -5.05 -6.23 -15.71
CA ILE A 65 -4.17 -7.07 -16.50
C ILE A 65 -4.98 -7.53 -17.70
N ASP A 66 -4.57 -7.10 -18.89
CA ASP A 66 -5.13 -7.54 -20.15
C ASP A 66 -4.16 -8.54 -20.77
N ILE A 67 -4.63 -9.76 -21.06
CA ILE A 67 -3.81 -10.84 -21.61
C ILE A 67 -4.38 -11.26 -22.96
N THR A 68 -3.53 -11.31 -23.97
CA THR A 68 -3.86 -11.85 -25.29
C THR A 68 -2.97 -13.04 -25.60
N ILE A 69 -3.60 -14.16 -25.95
CA ILE A 69 -2.93 -15.40 -26.35
C ILE A 69 -3.21 -15.61 -27.84
N VAL A 70 -2.16 -15.60 -28.67
CA VAL A 70 -2.24 -15.93 -30.10
C VAL A 70 -1.22 -17.05 -30.35
N ASP A 71 -1.72 -18.21 -30.79
CA ASP A 71 -0.91 -19.41 -30.97
C ASP A 71 -0.11 -19.78 -29.71
N ASP A 72 1.22 -19.71 -29.77
CA ASP A 72 2.18 -19.97 -28.69
C ASP A 72 2.72 -18.68 -28.03
N VAL A 73 2.22 -17.51 -28.43
CA VAL A 73 2.66 -16.22 -27.92
C VAL A 73 1.65 -15.64 -26.94
N VAL A 74 2.13 -15.31 -25.74
CA VAL A 74 1.39 -14.54 -24.75
C VAL A 74 1.91 -13.11 -24.75
N THR A 75 0.97 -12.17 -24.92
CA THR A 75 1.19 -10.73 -24.77
C THR A 75 0.26 -10.21 -23.69
N GLY A 76 0.63 -9.11 -23.05
CA GLY A 76 -0.28 -8.46 -22.14
C GLY A 76 0.14 -7.07 -21.71
N ASP A 77 -0.87 -6.36 -21.24
CA ASP A 77 -0.77 -5.03 -20.68
C ASP A 77 -1.09 -5.10 -19.20
N THR A 78 -0.23 -4.52 -18.38
CA THR A 78 -0.44 -4.35 -16.96
C THR A 78 -0.61 -2.87 -16.66
N LYS A 79 -1.64 -2.54 -15.89
CA LYS A 79 -1.90 -1.19 -15.42
C LYS A 79 -2.15 -1.22 -13.93
N THR A 80 -1.34 -0.46 -13.20
CA THR A 80 -1.53 -0.21 -11.77
C THR A 80 -1.77 1.27 -11.59
N ALA A 81 -2.96 1.62 -11.11
CA ALA A 81 -3.28 2.99 -10.71
C ALA A 81 -3.29 3.08 -9.19
N PHE A 82 -2.64 4.10 -8.66
CA PHE A 82 -2.60 4.42 -7.25
C PHE A 82 -3.11 5.84 -7.06
N SER A 83 -4.00 6.05 -6.11
CA SER A 83 -4.38 7.38 -5.66
C SER A 83 -4.50 7.44 -4.15
N THR A 84 -4.02 8.54 -3.58
CA THR A 84 -4.21 8.89 -2.18
C THR A 84 -5.03 10.16 -2.08
N SER A 85 -5.85 10.26 -1.06
CA SER A 85 -6.54 11.50 -0.69
C SER A 85 -6.68 11.60 0.82
N CYS A 86 -6.79 12.83 1.31
CA CYS A 86 -7.08 13.15 2.71
C CYS A 86 -8.33 14.03 2.73
N GLU A 87 -9.32 13.66 3.52
CA GLU A 87 -10.53 14.44 3.79
C GLU A 87 -10.48 14.91 5.26
N GLY A 88 -10.78 16.18 5.53
CA GLY A 88 -10.73 16.76 6.88
C GLY A 88 -10.25 18.19 6.92
N THR A 89 -10.61 18.93 7.99
CA THR A 89 -10.30 20.36 8.12
C THR A 89 -8.81 20.68 8.29
N GLY A 90 -7.97 19.68 8.59
CA GLY A 90 -6.51 19.85 8.69
C GLY A 90 -5.71 19.10 7.62
N CYS A 91 -6.36 18.49 6.62
CA CYS A 91 -5.64 17.82 5.55
C CYS A 91 -4.78 18.83 4.77
N PRO A 92 -3.49 18.52 4.48
CA PRO A 92 -2.68 19.36 3.62
C PRO A 92 -3.38 19.56 2.26
N LEU A 93 -3.39 20.79 1.75
CA LEU A 93 -4.04 21.15 0.48
C LEU A 93 -3.52 20.34 -0.72
N GLU A 94 -2.34 19.71 -0.59
CA GLU A 94 -1.66 18.93 -1.64
C GLU A 94 -1.42 17.45 -1.27
N TYR A 95 -2.12 16.89 -0.28
CA TYR A 95 -1.94 15.47 0.09
C TYR A 95 -2.33 14.50 -1.04
N GLY A 96 -3.19 14.94 -1.95
CA GLY A 96 -3.67 14.13 -3.06
C GLY A 96 -2.57 13.83 -4.07
N THR A 97 -2.14 12.58 -4.17
CA THR A 97 -1.23 12.13 -5.22
C THR A 97 -1.90 11.03 -6.04
N SER A 98 -1.61 11.01 -7.34
CA SER A 98 -2.03 9.89 -8.19
C SER A 98 -0.90 9.51 -9.13
N CYS A 99 -0.70 8.20 -9.29
CA CYS A 99 0.30 7.63 -10.18
C CYS A 99 -0.35 6.50 -10.97
N VAL A 100 -0.03 6.40 -12.26
CA VAL A 100 -0.40 5.26 -13.09
C VAL A 100 0.86 4.67 -13.67
N VAL A 101 1.17 3.45 -13.27
CA VAL A 101 2.25 2.66 -13.84
C VAL A 101 1.66 1.75 -14.91
N ARG A 102 2.30 1.71 -16.07
CA ARG A 102 1.96 0.80 -17.16
C ARG A 102 3.17 -0.04 -17.50
N GLY A 103 2.95 -1.33 -17.73
CA GLY A 103 3.97 -2.24 -18.22
C GLY A 103 3.37 -3.12 -19.31
N GLU A 104 4.10 -3.26 -20.40
CA GLU A 104 3.75 -4.15 -21.51
C GLU A 104 4.71 -5.34 -21.48
N PHE A 105 4.21 -6.55 -21.76
CA PHE A 105 5.05 -7.72 -21.92
C PHE A 105 4.69 -8.50 -23.19
N GLU A 106 5.72 -9.01 -23.84
CA GLU A 106 5.62 -9.83 -25.04
C GLU A 106 6.60 -11.01 -24.90
N GLY A 107 6.17 -12.21 -25.33
CA GLY A 107 7.07 -13.35 -25.44
C GLY A 107 7.28 -14.12 -24.13
N VAL A 108 6.30 -14.12 -23.22
CA VAL A 108 6.33 -15.03 -22.07
C VAL A 108 6.18 -16.45 -22.59
N VAL A 109 7.30 -17.18 -22.68
CA VAL A 109 7.31 -18.61 -23.00
C VAL A 109 6.76 -19.36 -21.78
N ILE A 110 5.54 -19.86 -21.92
CA ILE A 110 4.93 -20.73 -20.94
C ILE A 110 5.64 -22.10 -21.01
N LYS A 111 6.47 -22.39 -20.01
CA LYS A 111 6.86 -23.77 -19.69
C LYS A 111 5.88 -24.24 -18.62
N ASP A 112 4.86 -24.98 -19.04
CA ASP A 112 3.82 -25.61 -18.19
C ASP A 112 2.72 -24.67 -17.64
N ALA A 113 1.83 -24.14 -18.50
CA ALA A 113 0.55 -23.59 -18.00
C ALA A 113 -0.50 -24.68 -17.92
N GLN A 114 -1.09 -24.82 -16.73
CA GLN A 114 -2.42 -25.39 -16.59
C GLN A 114 -3.44 -24.24 -16.63
N VAL A 115 -4.20 -24.17 -17.71
CA VAL A 115 -5.37 -23.30 -17.81
C VAL A 115 -6.59 -24.14 -17.43
N ASP A 116 -7.01 -24.08 -16.17
CA ASP A 116 -8.28 -24.67 -15.73
C ASP A 116 -9.44 -23.74 -16.11
N VAL A 117 -9.96 -23.92 -17.32
CA VAL A 117 -11.23 -23.29 -17.71
C VAL A 117 -12.37 -24.12 -17.13
N ALA A 118 -12.85 -23.74 -15.95
CA ALA A 118 -14.13 -24.22 -15.46
C ALA A 118 -15.26 -23.63 -16.32
N LEU A 119 -15.51 -24.24 -17.48
CA LEU A 119 -16.76 -24.04 -18.20
C LEU A 119 -17.86 -24.63 -17.32
N GLY A 120 -18.55 -23.76 -16.57
CA GLY A 120 -19.77 -24.13 -15.87
C GLY A 120 -20.66 -24.92 -16.83
N ALA A 121 -21.05 -26.13 -16.42
CA ALA A 121 -21.75 -27.07 -17.27
C ALA A 121 -22.92 -26.37 -18.01
N PRO A 122 -23.11 -26.62 -19.32
CA PRO A 122 -24.28 -26.10 -20.01
C PRO A 122 -25.52 -26.60 -19.30
N ALA A 123 -26.41 -25.68 -18.92
CA ALA A 123 -27.76 -26.00 -18.47
C ALA A 123 -28.52 -26.61 -19.65
N ASN A 124 -28.35 -27.92 -19.86
CA ASN A 124 -29.13 -28.69 -20.82
C ASN A 124 -30.57 -28.78 -20.30
N GLY A 125 -31.43 -27.92 -20.82
CA GLY A 125 -32.84 -27.86 -20.47
C GLY A 125 -33.69 -27.29 -21.60
N ILE A 126 -33.44 -27.69 -22.85
CA ILE A 126 -34.42 -27.60 -23.94
C ILE A 126 -34.36 -28.93 -24.70
N ASP A 127 -35.18 -29.88 -24.27
CA ASP A 127 -35.62 -31.01 -25.09
C ASP A 127 -36.80 -30.49 -25.94
N ASP A 128 -36.52 -30.04 -27.15
CA ASP A 128 -37.54 -29.81 -28.18
C ASP A 128 -37.82 -31.11 -28.93
N GLY A 129 -38.35 -32.11 -28.20
CA GLY A 129 -38.78 -33.38 -28.75
C GLY A 129 -39.79 -33.22 -29.89
N GLY A 130 -39.27 -33.10 -31.12
CA GLY A 130 -40.01 -32.93 -32.36
C GLY A 130 -39.28 -33.60 -33.54
N ALA A 131 -39.61 -34.86 -33.79
CA ALA A 131 -39.72 -35.54 -35.09
C ALA A 131 -39.87 -37.05 -34.80
N GLY A 132 -40.85 -37.79 -35.30
CA GLY A 132 -41.41 -37.72 -36.65
C GLY A 132 -40.61 -38.65 -37.58
N ASN A 133 -40.93 -39.95 -37.53
CA ASN A 133 -41.07 -40.86 -38.67
C ASN A 133 -41.51 -42.25 -38.19
#